data_AF-Q49744-F1
#
_entry.id   AF-Q49744-F1
#
_cell.length_a   1.000
_cell.length_b   1.000
_cell.length_c   1.000
_cell.angle_alpha   90.00
_cell.angle_beta   90.00
_cell.angle_gamma   90.00
#
_symmetry.space_group_name_H-M   'P 1'
#
loop_
_entity.id
_entity.type
_entity.pdbx_description
1 polymer ?
#
loop_
_entity_poly.entity_id
_entity_poly.type
_entity_poly.pdbx_seq_one_letter_code
_entity_poly.pdbx_strand_id
1 'polypeptide(L)'
;MQAGRQLFLVDCWLGVLQRASAGPTHTPAVCQRCCSTHLHGDRISDLGDLLITHWVTTFALDPPPLPIIGSPDTAETVEAKLKASGHDIEYQITHHTYLNTPPLIEVYEYTKGFVGAPPDGVSIRGSTNHGPVTPTIGFRIESGPTSVVLTGGTVPCASLDELAAEADALVHTIIRKNIVIRVHQQADQGHLQPPLVNRASDSNRGARGHRHPGHNVLCP
;
A
#
# COMPACT_ATOMS: atom_id res chain seq x y z
N MET A 1 -9.36 -5.77 11.74
CA MET A 1 -10.35 -6.82 12.03
C MET A 1 -9.71 -7.87 12.93
N GLN A 2 -10.43 -8.39 13.92
CA GLN A 2 -9.96 -9.49 14.76
C GLN A 2 -10.78 -10.75 14.45
N ALA A 3 -10.11 -11.87 14.18
CA ALA A 3 -10.70 -13.20 14.02
C ALA A 3 -9.96 -14.15 14.96
N GLY A 4 -10.68 -14.65 15.97
CA GLY A 4 -10.09 -15.35 17.11
C GLY A 4 -9.01 -14.49 17.80
N ARG A 5 -7.76 -15.00 17.79
CA ARG A 5 -6.58 -14.32 18.34
C ARG A 5 -5.75 -13.55 17.30
N GLN A 6 -6.17 -13.58 16.03
CA GLN A 6 -5.46 -12.93 14.94
C GLN A 6 -6.10 -11.57 14.64
N LEU A 7 -5.25 -10.57 14.47
CA LEU A 7 -5.55 -9.20 14.14
C LEU A 7 -5.00 -8.90 12.76
N PHE A 8 -5.92 -8.61 11.85
CA PHE A 8 -5.68 -8.29 10.45
C PHE A 8 -5.89 -6.79 10.27
N LEU A 9 -4.91 -6.11 9.68
CA LEU A 9 -5.11 -4.76 9.16
C LEU A 9 -5.47 -4.87 7.68
N VAL A 10 -6.62 -4.31 7.27
CA VAL A 10 -7.07 -4.36 5.87
C VAL A 10 -7.05 -2.95 5.31
N ASP A 11 -6.22 -2.74 4.29
CA ASP A 11 -5.78 -1.47 3.72
C ASP A 11 -5.06 -0.56 4.74
N CYS A 12 -4.13 0.27 4.24
CA CYS A 12 -3.30 1.21 5.00
C CYS A 12 -3.61 2.65 4.58
N TRP A 13 -4.82 3.07 4.90
CA TRP A 13 -5.33 4.40 4.62
C TRP A 13 -4.58 5.50 5.37
N LEU A 14 -4.67 6.74 4.86
CA LEU A 14 -4.15 7.90 5.56
C LEU A 14 -4.75 8.01 6.97
N GLY A 15 -3.88 8.15 7.96
CA GLY A 15 -4.26 8.25 9.37
C GLY A 15 -4.51 6.89 10.04
N VAL A 16 -4.19 5.76 9.38
CA VAL A 16 -4.50 4.43 9.93
C VAL A 16 -3.78 4.19 11.25
N LEU A 17 -2.51 4.61 11.36
CA LEU A 17 -1.70 4.41 12.57
C LEU A 17 -2.20 5.27 13.73
N GLN A 18 -2.57 6.52 13.47
CA GLN A 18 -3.12 7.42 14.50
C GLN A 18 -4.45 6.88 15.03
N ARG A 19 -5.31 6.39 14.13
CA ARG A 19 -6.59 5.75 14.50
C ARG A 19 -6.38 4.44 15.26
N ALA A 20 -5.46 3.62 14.81
CA ALA A 20 -5.11 2.35 15.44
C ALA A 20 -4.54 2.54 16.86
N SER A 21 -3.67 3.53 17.05
CA SER A 21 -3.08 3.87 18.36
C SER A 21 -4.08 4.48 19.34
N ALA A 22 -5.14 5.12 18.84
CA ALA A 22 -6.26 5.59 19.65
C ALA A 22 -7.27 4.46 19.98
N GLY A 23 -7.20 3.34 19.26
CA GLY A 23 -8.04 2.17 19.48
C GLY A 23 -7.57 1.30 20.64
N PRO A 24 -8.43 0.42 21.15
CA PRO A 24 -8.11 -0.43 22.31
C PRO A 24 -7.02 -1.47 22.05
N THR A 25 -6.64 -1.71 20.79
CA THR A 25 -5.70 -2.77 20.40
C THR A 25 -4.27 -2.29 20.15
N HIS A 26 -3.97 -0.98 20.20
CA HIS A 26 -2.63 -0.45 19.87
C HIS A 26 -2.06 -1.04 18.56
N THR A 27 -2.87 -1.06 17.51
CA THR A 27 -2.76 -2.01 16.37
C THR A 27 -1.44 -2.02 15.58
N PRO A 28 -0.62 -0.96 15.45
CA PRO A 28 0.55 -1.03 14.57
C PRO A 28 1.58 -2.07 15.01
N ALA A 29 1.78 -2.21 16.32
CA ALA A 29 2.76 -3.14 16.90
C ALA A 29 2.26 -4.60 16.96
N VAL A 30 0.94 -4.82 16.76
CA VAL A 30 0.31 -6.10 17.09
C VAL A 30 -0.49 -6.71 15.93
N CYS A 31 -0.61 -6.06 14.78
CA CYS A 31 -1.23 -6.71 13.63
C CYS A 31 -0.34 -7.87 13.18
N GLN A 32 -0.88 -9.09 13.19
CA GLN A 32 -0.10 -10.25 12.73
C GLN A 32 -0.10 -10.36 11.21
N ARG A 33 -1.00 -9.67 10.50
CA ARG A 33 -1.08 -9.64 9.04
C ARG A 33 -1.62 -8.30 8.55
N CYS A 34 -1.02 -7.81 7.48
CA CYS A 34 -1.55 -6.70 6.69
C CYS A 34 -2.14 -7.24 5.39
N CYS A 35 -3.29 -6.74 4.98
CA CYS A 35 -4.00 -7.15 3.78
C CYS A 35 -4.25 -5.91 2.91
N SER A 36 -3.86 -5.91 1.64
CA SER A 36 -4.14 -4.83 0.69
C SER A 36 -5.14 -5.30 -0.35
N THR A 37 -6.25 -4.59 -0.49
CA THR A 37 -7.29 -4.92 -1.48
C THR A 37 -6.89 -4.54 -2.89
N HIS A 38 -6.18 -3.42 -3.03
CA HIS A 38 -5.63 -2.91 -4.30
C HIS A 38 -4.67 -1.75 -4.04
N LEU A 39 -3.91 -1.37 -5.07
CA LEU A 39 -2.78 -0.43 -4.97
C LEU A 39 -3.13 1.02 -5.31
N HIS A 40 -4.37 1.45 -5.07
CA HIS A 40 -4.66 2.89 -5.09
C HIS A 40 -4.02 3.59 -3.89
N GLY A 41 -3.54 4.82 -4.10
CA GLY A 41 -2.84 5.60 -3.07
C GLY A 41 -3.63 5.78 -1.78
N ASP A 42 -4.96 5.91 -1.82
CA ASP A 42 -5.79 6.01 -0.61
C ASP A 42 -5.80 4.73 0.22
N ARG A 43 -5.43 3.58 -0.35
CA ARG A 43 -5.39 2.27 0.33
C ARG A 43 -4.00 1.90 0.84
N ILE A 44 -2.95 2.59 0.39
CA ILE A 44 -1.55 2.24 0.71
C ILE A 44 -0.72 3.45 1.13
N SER A 45 -1.34 4.61 1.37
CA SER A 45 -0.61 5.84 1.66
C SER A 45 0.34 5.64 2.85
N ASP A 46 -0.17 5.03 3.91
CA ASP A 46 0.51 4.85 5.20
C ASP A 46 1.16 3.46 5.30
N LEU A 47 1.22 2.70 4.21
CA LEU A 47 1.84 1.38 4.23
C LEU A 47 3.29 1.48 4.69
N GLY A 48 4.08 2.41 4.16
CA GLY A 48 5.48 2.60 4.58
C GLY A 48 5.62 2.89 6.07
N ASP A 49 4.80 3.80 6.59
CA ASP A 49 4.79 4.14 8.02
C ASP A 49 4.39 2.94 8.88
N LEU A 50 3.46 2.10 8.41
CA LEU A 50 3.09 0.85 9.10
C LEU A 50 4.30 -0.09 9.18
N LEU A 51 5.04 -0.30 8.08
CA LEU A 51 6.19 -1.22 8.07
C LEU A 51 7.26 -0.78 9.07
N ILE A 52 7.59 0.51 9.07
CA ILE A 52 8.57 1.07 10.00
C ILE A 52 8.05 0.99 11.43
N THR A 53 6.82 1.43 11.68
CA THR A 53 6.24 1.42 13.03
C THR A 53 6.18 0.01 13.60
N HIS A 54 5.70 -0.97 12.82
CA HIS A 54 5.66 -2.38 13.23
C HIS A 54 7.06 -2.88 13.61
N TRP A 55 8.07 -2.63 12.77
CA TRP A 55 9.45 -3.04 13.02
C TRP A 55 10.03 -2.44 14.31
N VAL A 56 9.96 -1.11 14.47
CA VAL A 56 10.58 -0.44 15.63
C VAL A 56 9.84 -0.68 16.94
N THR A 57 8.58 -1.12 16.90
CA THR A 57 7.74 -1.33 18.10
C THR A 57 7.53 -2.80 18.49
N THR A 58 8.05 -3.77 17.71
CA THR A 58 7.90 -5.19 18.07
C THR A 58 8.78 -5.61 19.25
N PHE A 59 9.90 -4.91 19.51
CA PHE A 59 10.83 -5.17 20.63
C PHE A 59 11.19 -6.64 20.85
N ALA A 60 11.37 -7.41 19.77
CA ALA A 60 11.85 -8.79 19.80
C ALA A 60 13.25 -8.87 19.18
N LEU A 61 14.09 -9.77 19.69
CA LEU A 61 15.44 -9.98 19.14
C LEU A 61 15.40 -10.59 17.73
N ASP A 62 14.43 -11.48 17.48
CA ASP A 62 14.21 -12.14 16.19
C ASP A 62 12.70 -12.18 15.87
N PRO A 63 12.08 -11.04 15.51
CA PRO A 63 10.66 -11.01 15.20
C PRO A 63 10.37 -11.83 13.93
N PRO A 64 9.26 -12.58 13.88
CA PRO A 64 8.83 -13.18 12.62
C PRO A 64 8.54 -12.07 11.59
N PRO A 65 8.75 -12.34 10.29
CA PRO A 65 8.40 -11.36 9.26
C PRO A 65 6.92 -10.96 9.33
N LEU A 66 6.60 -9.70 9.09
CA LEU A 66 5.21 -9.26 8.93
C LEU A 66 4.66 -9.80 7.59
N PRO A 67 3.65 -10.66 7.60
CA PRO A 67 2.98 -11.11 6.38
C PRO A 67 2.12 -9.99 5.79
N ILE A 68 2.32 -9.71 4.52
CA ILE A 68 1.49 -8.83 3.71
C ILE A 68 0.81 -9.65 2.63
N ILE A 69 -0.52 -9.60 2.60
CA ILE A 69 -1.34 -10.30 1.62
C ILE A 69 -1.92 -9.25 0.68
N GLY A 70 -1.69 -9.37 -0.63
CA GLY A 70 -2.18 -8.36 -1.57
C GLY A 70 -2.42 -8.90 -2.98
N SER A 71 -2.80 -8.01 -3.88
CA SER A 71 -2.82 -8.28 -5.32
C SER A 71 -1.39 -8.40 -5.86
N PRO A 72 -1.19 -8.91 -7.09
CA PRO A 72 0.03 -8.65 -7.86
C PRO A 72 0.52 -7.20 -7.74
N ASP A 73 1.84 -7.05 -7.78
CA ASP A 73 2.63 -5.81 -7.62
C ASP A 73 2.68 -5.26 -6.18
N THR A 74 2.14 -5.99 -5.21
CA THR A 74 2.28 -5.65 -3.78
C THR A 74 3.72 -5.76 -3.32
N ALA A 75 4.47 -6.76 -3.78
CA ALA A 75 5.87 -6.94 -3.39
C ALA A 75 6.74 -5.77 -3.83
N GLU A 76 6.60 -5.34 -5.10
CA GLU A 76 7.30 -4.16 -5.63
C GLU A 76 6.89 -2.89 -4.86
N THR A 77 5.60 -2.73 -4.56
CA THR A 77 5.11 -1.59 -3.78
C THR A 77 5.73 -1.54 -2.39
N VAL A 78 5.80 -2.68 -1.70
CA VAL A 78 6.42 -2.81 -0.37
C VAL A 78 7.91 -2.47 -0.44
N GLU A 79 8.64 -3.00 -1.42
CA GLU A 79 10.04 -2.70 -1.63
C GLU A 79 10.26 -1.19 -1.86
N ALA A 80 9.45 -0.57 -2.72
CA ALA A 80 9.54 0.86 -3.00
C ALA A 80 9.28 1.71 -1.75
N LYS A 81 8.31 1.32 -0.91
CA LYS A 81 8.01 2.00 0.37
C LYS A 81 9.18 1.85 1.36
N LEU A 82 9.75 0.66 1.51
CA LEU A 82 10.92 0.46 2.37
C LEU A 82 12.14 1.23 1.87
N LYS A 83 12.37 1.26 0.55
CA LYS A 83 13.44 2.04 -0.08
C LYS A 83 13.30 3.53 0.20
N ALA A 84 12.07 4.06 0.14
CA ALA A 84 11.81 5.46 0.48
C ALA A 84 12.19 5.79 1.95
N SER A 85 12.09 4.81 2.86
CA SER A 85 12.48 4.93 4.26
C SER A 85 13.95 4.54 4.55
N GLY A 86 14.79 4.37 3.53
CA GLY A 86 16.15 3.84 3.68
C GLY A 86 17.03 4.59 4.69
N HIS A 87 16.99 5.94 4.68
CA HIS A 87 17.76 6.74 5.65
C HIS A 87 17.28 6.52 7.09
N ASP A 88 15.97 6.44 7.32
CA ASP A 88 15.42 6.19 8.65
C ASP A 88 15.83 4.80 9.15
N ILE A 89 15.73 3.77 8.30
CA ILE A 89 16.17 2.41 8.63
C ILE A 89 17.65 2.40 9.06
N GLU A 90 18.52 3.10 8.34
CA GLU A 90 19.95 3.21 8.70
C GLU A 90 20.14 3.90 10.06
N TYR A 91 19.43 4.99 10.32
CA TYR A 91 19.52 5.72 11.59
C TYR A 91 19.02 4.89 12.76
N GLN A 92 17.90 4.18 12.60
CA GLN A 92 17.34 3.30 13.62
C GLN A 92 18.31 2.17 13.98
N ILE A 93 18.93 1.53 12.98
CA ILE A 93 19.92 0.47 13.20
C ILE A 93 21.18 1.01 13.89
N THR A 94 21.64 2.19 13.49
CA THR A 94 22.84 2.81 14.09
C THR A 94 22.59 3.25 15.54
N HIS A 95 21.38 3.70 15.85
CA HIS A 95 21.03 4.26 17.16
C HIS A 95 20.60 3.20 18.19
N HIS A 96 19.97 2.11 17.76
CA HIS A 96 19.37 1.11 18.66
C HIS A 96 20.10 -0.23 18.59
N THR A 97 20.66 -0.67 19.73
CA THR A 97 21.40 -1.94 19.82
C THR A 97 20.57 -3.20 19.56
N TYR A 98 19.24 -3.09 19.66
CA TYR A 98 18.29 -4.19 19.44
C TYR A 98 17.67 -4.19 18.05
N LEU A 99 17.91 -3.16 17.22
CA LEU A 99 17.49 -3.13 15.82
C LEU A 99 18.74 -3.32 14.95
N ASN A 100 19.02 -4.57 14.55
CA ASN A 100 20.24 -4.91 13.80
C ASN A 100 19.97 -5.31 12.34
N THR A 101 18.70 -5.42 11.96
CA THR A 101 18.25 -5.76 10.61
C THR A 101 17.12 -4.84 10.18
N PRO A 102 16.99 -4.53 8.87
CA PRO A 102 15.83 -3.83 8.33
C PRO A 102 14.51 -4.58 8.63
N PRO A 103 13.34 -3.92 8.45
CA PRO A 103 12.04 -4.58 8.56
C PRO A 103 11.98 -5.90 7.76
N LEU A 104 11.66 -7.01 8.45
CA LEU A 104 11.44 -8.31 7.82
C LEU A 104 9.98 -8.42 7.37
N ILE A 105 9.75 -8.45 6.06
CA ILE A 105 8.43 -8.47 5.45
C ILE A 105 8.31 -9.68 4.52
N GLU A 106 7.19 -10.39 4.60
CA GLU A 106 6.89 -11.50 3.69
C GLU A 106 5.62 -11.17 2.90
N VAL A 107 5.74 -11.08 1.58
CA VAL A 107 4.62 -10.69 0.72
C VAL A 107 4.04 -11.92 0.03
N TYR A 108 2.72 -12.04 0.07
CA TYR A 108 1.96 -13.06 -0.61
C TYR A 108 0.95 -12.42 -1.56
N GLU A 109 1.14 -12.64 -2.85
CA GLU A 109 0.29 -12.06 -3.89
C GLU A 109 -0.74 -13.08 -4.39
N TYR A 110 -2.00 -12.64 -4.47
CA TYR A 110 -3.10 -13.47 -4.90
C TYR A 110 -4.06 -12.71 -5.81
N THR A 111 -4.68 -13.44 -6.73
CA THR A 111 -5.88 -13.00 -7.45
C THR A 111 -7.12 -13.82 -7.03
N LYS A 112 -6.88 -15.04 -6.55
CA LYS A 112 -7.83 -15.96 -5.91
C LYS A 112 -7.02 -16.95 -5.05
N GLY A 113 -7.59 -17.43 -3.94
CA GLY A 113 -6.94 -18.46 -3.12
C GLY A 113 -7.38 -18.43 -1.66
N PHE A 114 -6.64 -19.15 -0.83
CA PHE A 114 -6.84 -19.19 0.63
C PHE A 114 -5.50 -19.02 1.32
N VAL A 115 -5.48 -18.19 2.36
CA VAL A 115 -4.31 -17.91 3.19
C VAL A 115 -4.63 -18.27 4.64
N GLY A 116 -3.81 -19.15 5.23
CA GLY A 116 -4.05 -19.71 6.57
C GLY A 116 -4.70 -21.10 6.50
N ALA A 117 -5.20 -21.59 7.62
CA ALA A 117 -5.95 -22.85 7.77
C ALA A 117 -7.20 -22.57 8.63
N PRO A 118 -8.37 -23.16 8.34
CA PRO A 118 -9.52 -23.06 9.23
C PRO A 118 -9.19 -23.56 10.66
N PRO A 119 -9.90 -23.10 11.71
CA PRO A 119 -11.07 -22.24 11.64
C PRO A 119 -10.76 -20.75 11.46
N ASP A 120 -9.50 -20.34 11.57
CA ASP A 120 -9.06 -18.93 11.55
C ASP A 120 -8.13 -18.68 10.36
N GLY A 121 -8.71 -18.26 9.23
CA GLY A 121 -7.98 -18.01 7.98
C GLY A 121 -8.57 -16.86 7.16
N VAL A 122 -7.75 -16.35 6.25
CA VAL A 122 -8.15 -15.36 5.26
C VAL A 122 -8.39 -16.08 3.95
N SER A 123 -9.65 -16.17 3.53
CA SER A 123 -9.97 -16.64 2.20
C SER A 123 -10.03 -15.46 1.23
N ILE A 124 -9.28 -15.55 0.14
CA ILE A 124 -9.31 -14.55 -0.95
C ILE A 124 -10.18 -15.14 -2.06
N ARG A 125 -11.51 -15.07 -1.91
CA ARG A 125 -12.42 -15.80 -2.83
C ARG A 125 -12.84 -15.07 -4.09
N GLY A 126 -12.37 -13.86 -4.35
CA GLY A 126 -12.75 -13.21 -5.60
C GLY A 126 -11.92 -11.98 -5.92
N SER A 127 -11.57 -11.86 -7.20
CA SER A 127 -11.21 -10.58 -7.77
C SER A 127 -12.44 -9.67 -7.71
N THR A 128 -12.25 -8.41 -7.33
CA THR A 128 -13.28 -7.39 -7.42
C THR A 128 -13.15 -6.62 -8.73
N ASN A 129 -14.07 -5.69 -9.02
CA ASN A 129 -14.04 -4.92 -10.26
C ASN A 129 -13.84 -3.44 -9.95
N HIS A 130 -12.63 -2.93 -10.19
CA HIS A 130 -12.29 -1.53 -9.90
C HIS A 130 -11.34 -0.92 -10.94
N GLY A 131 -11.71 -1.04 -12.22
CA GLY A 131 -10.95 -0.44 -13.31
C GLY A 131 -10.71 1.07 -13.12
N PRO A 132 -9.53 1.59 -13.51
CA PRO A 132 -8.46 0.90 -14.24
C PRO A 132 -7.53 0.05 -13.36
N VAL A 133 -7.69 0.07 -12.03
CA VAL A 133 -6.87 -0.77 -11.15
C VAL A 133 -7.26 -2.22 -11.34
N THR A 134 -6.29 -3.04 -11.74
CA THR A 134 -6.47 -4.47 -11.90
C THR A 134 -5.12 -5.17 -11.68
N PRO A 135 -5.10 -6.32 -11.00
CA PRO A 135 -6.24 -6.94 -10.32
C PRO A 135 -6.55 -6.25 -8.98
N THR A 136 -7.81 -6.31 -8.56
CA THR A 136 -8.23 -5.97 -7.19
C THR A 136 -8.80 -7.21 -6.53
N ILE A 137 -8.64 -7.34 -5.22
CA ILE A 137 -9.10 -8.50 -4.44
C ILE A 137 -9.99 -8.09 -3.28
N GLY A 138 -10.96 -8.95 -2.97
CA GLY A 138 -11.72 -8.90 -1.73
C GLY A 138 -11.26 -9.99 -0.76
N PHE A 139 -11.38 -9.70 0.53
CA PHE A 139 -11.04 -10.66 1.60
C PHE A 139 -12.31 -11.17 2.26
N ARG A 140 -12.46 -12.49 2.37
CA ARG A 140 -13.42 -13.14 3.27
C ARG A 140 -12.64 -13.72 4.44
N ILE A 141 -12.81 -13.15 5.62
CA ILE A 141 -12.18 -13.64 6.84
C ILE A 141 -13.17 -14.57 7.53
N GLU A 142 -12.78 -15.83 7.71
CA GLU A 142 -13.60 -16.86 8.36
C GLU A 142 -12.99 -17.16 9.74
N SER A 143 -13.83 -17.16 10.79
CA SER A 143 -13.47 -17.51 12.17
C SER A 143 -14.59 -18.33 12.81
N GLY A 144 -14.36 -19.63 12.92
CA GLY A 144 -15.38 -20.57 13.39
C GLY A 144 -16.62 -20.52 12.50
N PRO A 145 -17.84 -20.30 13.06
CA PRO A 145 -19.06 -20.20 12.26
C PRO A 145 -19.28 -18.81 11.65
N THR A 146 -18.40 -17.84 11.91
CA THR A 146 -18.58 -16.45 11.49
C THR A 146 -17.69 -16.08 10.32
N SER A 147 -18.18 -15.19 9.46
CA SER A 147 -17.44 -14.70 8.30
C SER A 147 -17.78 -13.24 8.00
N VAL A 148 -16.74 -12.48 7.62
CA VAL A 148 -16.87 -11.08 7.20
C VAL A 148 -16.16 -10.90 5.87
N VAL A 149 -16.80 -10.17 4.96
CA VAL A 149 -16.21 -9.80 3.67
C VAL A 149 -15.81 -8.34 3.66
N LEU A 150 -14.58 -8.06 3.24
CA LEU A 150 -14.04 -6.72 3.01
C LEU A 150 -13.72 -6.57 1.52
N THR A 151 -14.41 -5.65 0.84
CA THR A 151 -14.43 -5.65 -0.64
C THR A 151 -13.35 -4.80 -1.30
N GLY A 152 -12.72 -3.89 -0.55
CA GLY A 152 -11.91 -2.84 -1.16
C GLY A 152 -12.75 -1.86 -1.98
N GLY A 153 -12.14 -1.25 -3.01
CA GLY A 153 -12.84 -0.49 -4.04
C GLY A 153 -13.41 -1.46 -5.06
N THR A 154 -14.69 -1.33 -5.41
CA THR A 154 -15.33 -2.18 -6.43
C THR A 154 -16.62 -1.56 -6.95
N VAL A 155 -17.09 -2.04 -8.09
CA VAL A 155 -18.48 -1.96 -8.57
C VAL A 155 -19.16 -3.33 -8.40
N PRO A 156 -20.50 -3.42 -8.56
CA PRO A 156 -21.19 -4.71 -8.59
C PRO A 156 -20.59 -5.65 -9.64
N CYS A 157 -20.29 -6.89 -9.25
CA CYS A 157 -19.76 -7.94 -10.13
C CYS A 157 -20.05 -9.33 -9.56
N ALA A 158 -20.15 -10.34 -10.41
CA ALA A 158 -20.54 -11.70 -10.00
C ALA A 158 -19.57 -12.31 -8.98
N SER A 159 -18.27 -12.06 -9.11
CA SER A 159 -17.25 -12.52 -8.16
C SER A 159 -17.40 -11.90 -6.77
N LEU A 160 -17.92 -10.68 -6.68
CA LEU A 160 -18.26 -10.07 -5.39
C LEU A 160 -19.50 -10.74 -4.79
N ASP A 161 -20.52 -11.04 -5.60
CA ASP A 161 -21.73 -11.74 -5.14
C ASP A 161 -21.37 -13.12 -4.58
N GLU A 162 -20.49 -13.86 -5.28
CA GLU A 162 -19.94 -15.15 -4.81
C GLU A 162 -19.14 -14.99 -3.51
N LEU A 163 -18.31 -13.96 -3.41
CA LEU A 163 -17.50 -13.69 -2.22
C LEU A 163 -18.38 -13.40 -1.00
N ALA A 164 -19.45 -12.61 -1.18
CA ALA A 164 -20.36 -12.13 -0.15
C ALA A 164 -21.47 -13.12 0.23
N ALA A 165 -21.69 -14.17 -0.58
CA ALA A 165 -22.73 -15.17 -0.32
C ALA A 165 -22.58 -15.80 1.08
N GLU A 166 -23.67 -15.78 1.86
CA GLU A 166 -23.74 -16.31 3.23
C GLU A 166 -22.70 -15.70 4.19
N ALA A 167 -22.17 -14.50 3.90
CA ALA A 167 -21.32 -13.79 4.85
C ALA A 167 -22.18 -13.13 5.95
N ASP A 168 -21.73 -13.20 7.20
CA ASP A 168 -22.44 -12.59 8.34
C ASP A 168 -22.36 -11.07 8.31
N ALA A 169 -21.30 -10.52 7.71
CA ALA A 169 -21.16 -9.08 7.48
C ALA A 169 -20.40 -8.77 6.20
N LEU A 170 -20.74 -7.61 5.61
CA LEU A 170 -20.09 -7.05 4.44
C LEU A 170 -19.61 -5.62 4.73
N VAL A 171 -18.31 -5.39 4.59
CA VAL A 171 -17.67 -4.07 4.63
C VAL A 171 -17.42 -3.63 3.20
N HIS A 172 -18.24 -2.69 2.73
CA HIS A 172 -18.23 -2.21 1.36
C HIS A 172 -17.91 -0.72 1.29
N THR A 173 -17.08 -0.33 0.31
CA THR A 173 -16.82 1.09 0.04
C THR A 173 -18.03 1.72 -0.63
N ILE A 174 -18.66 2.70 0.02
CA ILE A 174 -19.75 3.48 -0.59
C ILE A 174 -19.27 4.89 -0.85
N ILE A 175 -19.35 5.31 -2.11
CA ILE A 175 -18.95 6.64 -2.55
C ILE A 175 -20.21 7.48 -2.79
N ARG A 176 -20.27 8.67 -2.19
CA ARG A 176 -21.38 9.61 -2.42
C ARG A 176 -21.27 10.23 -3.80
N LYS A 177 -22.10 9.74 -4.74
CA LYS A 177 -22.14 10.20 -6.15
C LYS A 177 -22.22 11.72 -6.28
N ASN A 178 -23.00 12.39 -5.44
CA ASN A 178 -23.14 13.86 -5.48
C ASN A 178 -21.88 14.63 -5.04
N ILE A 179 -20.99 14.01 -4.27
CA ILE A 179 -19.68 14.61 -3.94
C ILE A 179 -18.73 14.41 -5.12
N VAL A 180 -18.67 13.20 -5.68
CA VAL A 180 -17.81 12.90 -6.84
C VAL A 180 -18.15 13.78 -8.04
N ILE A 181 -19.44 13.95 -8.34
CA ILE A 181 -19.89 14.83 -9.43
C ILE A 181 -19.44 16.27 -9.20
N ARG A 182 -19.53 16.77 -7.97
CA ARG A 182 -19.08 18.14 -7.66
C ARG A 182 -17.57 18.33 -7.84
N VAL A 183 -16.77 17.35 -7.42
CA VAL A 183 -15.31 17.39 -7.62
C VAL A 183 -14.96 17.35 -9.11
N HIS A 184 -15.62 16.51 -9.91
CA HIS A 184 -15.42 16.48 -11.36
C HIS A 184 -15.86 17.78 -12.03
N GLN A 185 -17.02 18.34 -11.65
CA GLN A 185 -17.48 19.63 -12.16
C GLN A 185 -16.51 20.76 -11.83
N GLN A 186 -15.87 20.75 -10.67
CA GLN A 186 -14.83 21.73 -10.33
C GLN A 186 -13.59 21.59 -11.23
N ALA A 187 -13.20 20.35 -11.56
CA ALA A 187 -12.12 20.09 -12.51
C ALA A 187 -12.49 20.56 -13.93
N ASP A 188 -13.72 20.32 -14.36
CA ASP A 188 -14.22 20.71 -15.69
C ASP A 188 -14.44 22.24 -15.82
N GLN A 189 -14.80 22.91 -14.72
CA GLN A 189 -15.12 24.35 -14.69
C GLN A 189 -13.90 25.26 -14.54
N GLY A 190 -12.68 24.72 -14.33
CA GLY A 190 -11.49 25.55 -14.13
C GLY A 190 -10.16 24.86 -14.44
N HIS A 191 -9.47 25.39 -15.46
CA HIS A 191 -8.00 25.47 -15.51
C HIS A 191 -7.17 24.23 -15.87
N LEU A 192 -7.68 23.25 -16.61
CA LEU A 192 -6.79 22.48 -17.48
C LEU A 192 -6.45 23.33 -18.70
N GLN A 193 -5.49 24.26 -18.55
CA GLN A 193 -4.72 24.68 -19.72
C GLN A 193 -4.19 23.38 -20.36
N PRO A 194 -4.25 23.21 -21.69
CA PRO A 194 -3.59 22.07 -22.32
C PRO A 194 -2.15 22.03 -21.80
N PRO A 195 -1.59 20.82 -21.56
CA PRO A 195 -0.27 20.72 -20.98
C PRO A 195 0.63 21.69 -21.72
N LEU A 196 1.35 22.55 -20.98
CA LEU A 196 2.44 23.30 -21.55
C LEU A 196 3.34 22.26 -22.22
N VAL A 197 3.17 22.10 -23.53
CA VAL A 197 4.15 21.48 -24.40
C VAL A 197 5.31 22.43 -24.27
N ASN A 198 6.13 22.18 -23.25
CA ASN A 198 7.37 22.89 -23.03
C ASN A 198 8.14 22.66 -24.31
N ARG A 199 8.23 23.72 -25.11
CA ARG A 199 9.20 23.85 -26.20
C ARG A 199 10.58 23.83 -25.56
N ALA A 200 11.02 22.66 -25.13
CA ALA A 200 12.42 22.32 -25.00
C ALA A 200 12.91 21.83 -26.38
N SER A 201 12.73 22.69 -27.38
CA SER A 201 13.29 22.57 -28.71
C SER A 201 13.52 24.00 -29.20
N ASP A 202 14.52 24.68 -28.63
CA ASP A 202 15.25 25.80 -29.25
C ASP A 202 16.31 26.44 -28.31
N SER A 203 16.97 25.65 -27.46
CA SER A 203 18.24 26.03 -26.82
C SER A 203 19.38 25.12 -27.27
N ASN A 204 19.50 24.90 -28.58
CA ASN A 204 20.71 24.32 -29.19
C ASN A 204 21.05 25.01 -30.52
N ARG A 205 21.10 26.34 -30.51
CA ARG A 205 21.68 27.18 -31.59
C ARG A 205 22.28 28.45 -30.99
N GLY A 206 23.44 28.34 -30.34
CA GLY A 206 24.05 29.51 -29.71
C GLY A 206 25.37 29.30 -29.00
N ALA A 207 26.23 28.39 -29.47
CA ALA A 207 27.62 28.32 -29.02
C ALA A 207 28.54 27.99 -30.21
N ARG A 208 28.59 28.91 -31.17
CA ARG A 208 29.73 29.00 -32.11
C ARG A 208 30.54 30.22 -31.72
N GLY A 209 31.78 29.97 -31.31
CA GLY A 209 32.84 30.96 -31.29
C GLY A 209 33.21 31.43 -29.90
N HIS A 210 34.16 30.72 -29.26
CA HIS A 210 35.34 31.42 -28.78
C HIS A 210 36.59 30.54 -28.87
N ARG A 211 37.59 31.17 -29.47
CA ARG A 211 38.94 30.75 -29.83
C ARG A 211 39.68 30.10 -28.65
N HIS A 212 40.33 28.97 -28.92
CA HIS A 212 41.54 28.57 -28.18
C HIS A 212 42.72 29.41 -28.67
N PRO A 213 43.58 29.86 -27.74
CA PRO A 213 44.99 29.62 -27.92
C PRO A 213 45.63 29.03 -26.65
N GLY A 214 46.41 27.97 -26.87
CA GLY A 214 47.57 27.47 -26.13
C GLY A 214 47.63 27.60 -24.61
N HIS A 215 47.85 26.46 -23.94
CA HIS A 215 49.02 26.30 -23.07
C HIS A 215 49.34 24.81 -22.88
N ASN A 216 50.57 24.45 -23.28
CA ASN A 216 51.24 23.20 -22.95
C ASN A 216 51.43 23.07 -21.44
N VAL A 217 51.14 21.90 -20.87
CA VAL A 217 51.95 21.31 -19.77
C VAL A 217 51.91 19.78 -19.92
N LEU A 218 53.10 19.19 -20.08
CA LEU A 218 53.39 17.76 -19.98
C LEU A 218 53.35 17.30 -18.51
N CYS A 219 52.78 16.12 -18.25
CA CYS A 219 53.04 15.37 -17.04
C CYS A 219 54.42 14.67 -17.12
N PRO A 220 55.09 14.40 -15.99
CA PRO A 220 56.09 13.34 -15.91
C PRO A 220 55.47 11.94 -16.01
#